data_AF-A0A915ZP00-F1
#
_entry.id   AF-A0A915ZP00-F1
#
_cell.length_a   1.000
_cell.length_b   1.000
_cell.length_c   1.000
_cell.angle_alpha   90.00
_cell.angle_beta   90.00
_cell.angle_gamma   90.00
#
_symmetry.space_group_name_H-M   'P 1'
#
loop_
_entity.id
_entity.type
_entity.pdbx_description
1 polymer ?
#
loop_
_entity_poly.entity_id
_entity_poly.type
_entity_poly.pdbx_seq_one_letter_code
_entity_poly.pdbx_strand_id
1 'polypeptide(L)'
;MKRCWDSNPDNRPNATELDIEIKSFYDFYSSYKKGNLNATEIRKQFKEAEAYRKLHLSSFKENKQHPGAIYTSRLLNPFTKDLPKYDNDNSDCLSCAIIAD
;
A
#
# COMPACT_ATOMS: atom_id res chain seq x y z
N MET A 1 -11.67 2.76 -3.39
CA MET A 1 -10.73 3.62 -2.61
C MET A 1 -11.27 4.13 -1.29
N LYS A 2 -12.52 4.62 -1.15
CA LYS A 2 -13.04 5.13 0.13
C LYS A 2 -12.83 4.17 1.32
N ARG A 3 -13.16 2.88 1.13
CA ARG A 3 -12.90 1.82 2.12
C ARG A 3 -11.42 1.65 2.46
N CYS A 4 -10.51 1.87 1.51
CA CYS A 4 -9.06 1.77 1.75
C CYS A 4 -8.54 2.87 2.68
N TRP A 5 -9.27 3.98 2.83
CA TRP A 5 -8.91 5.10 3.69
C TRP A 5 -9.73 5.14 4.98
N ASP A 6 -10.41 4.04 5.32
CA ASP A 6 -11.12 3.97 6.58
C ASP A 6 -10.14 4.08 7.76
N SER A 7 -10.49 4.90 8.73
CA SER A 7 -9.68 5.08 9.94
C SER A 7 -9.64 3.81 10.78
N ASN A 8 -10.73 3.04 10.76
CA ASN A 8 -10.78 1.71 11.34
C ASN A 8 -10.16 0.69 10.35
N PRO A 9 -9.07 -0.02 10.72
CA PRO A 9 -8.45 -1.03 9.86
C PRO A 9 -9.40 -2.17 9.49
N ASP A 10 -10.33 -2.55 10.36
CA ASP A 10 -11.26 -3.68 10.13
C ASP A 10 -12.25 -3.41 8.99
N ASN A 11 -12.48 -2.13 8.68
CA ASN A 11 -13.35 -1.72 7.58
C ASN A 11 -12.63 -1.68 6.22
N ARG A 12 -11.29 -1.79 6.22
CA ARG A 12 -10.49 -1.75 4.99
C ARG A 12 -10.63 -3.07 4.24
N PRO A 13 -10.59 -3.04 2.89
CA PRO A 13 -10.61 -4.27 2.12
C PRO A 13 -9.33 -5.08 2.38
N ASN A 14 -9.48 -6.39 2.47
CA ASN A 14 -8.33 -7.29 2.46
C ASN A 14 -7.71 -7.39 1.05
N ALA A 15 -6.55 -8.05 0.95
CA ALA A 15 -5.81 -8.17 -0.30
C ALA A 15 -6.63 -8.83 -1.43
N THR A 16 -7.44 -9.84 -1.11
CA THR A 16 -8.27 -10.55 -2.07
C THR A 16 -9.39 -9.66 -2.62
N GLU A 17 -10.07 -8.92 -1.75
CA GLU A 17 -11.09 -7.94 -2.18
C GLU A 17 -10.48 -6.85 -3.07
N LEU A 18 -9.29 -6.36 -2.70
CA LEU A 18 -8.55 -5.36 -3.47
C LEU A 18 -8.16 -5.87 -4.86
N ASP A 19 -7.69 -7.12 -4.95
CA ASP A 19 -7.29 -7.76 -6.21
C ASP A 19 -8.48 -7.86 -7.18
N ILE A 20 -9.66 -8.25 -6.69
CA ILE A 20 -10.89 -8.34 -7.50
C ILE A 20 -11.28 -6.96 -8.07
N GLU A 21 -11.25 -5.92 -7.23
CA GLU A 21 -11.60 -4.56 -7.62
C GLU A 21 -10.60 -3.98 -8.63
N ILE A 22 -9.30 -4.20 -8.40
CA ILE A 22 -8.23 -3.74 -9.29
C ILE A 22 -8.32 -4.43 -10.65
N LYS A 23 -8.53 -5.76 -10.68
CA LYS A 23 -8.73 -6.51 -11.93
C LYS A 23 -9.94 -5.98 -12.70
N SER A 24 -11.06 -5.77 -12.03
CA SER A 24 -12.27 -5.22 -12.65
C SER A 24 -12.03 -3.84 -13.26
N PHE A 25 -11.31 -2.97 -12.56
CA PHE A 25 -10.91 -1.66 -13.09
C PHE A 25 -9.95 -1.78 -14.28
N TYR A 26 -8.96 -2.67 -14.19
CA TYR A 26 -8.01 -2.93 -15.26
C TYR A 26 -8.71 -3.44 -16.52
N ASP A 27 -9.68 -4.35 -16.38
CA ASP A 27 -10.45 -4.88 -17.49
C ASP A 27 -11.32 -3.80 -18.13
N PHE A 28 -11.98 -2.95 -17.34
CA PHE A 28 -12.71 -1.79 -17.85
C PHE A 28 -11.79 -0.88 -18.67
N TYR A 29 -10.66 -0.52 -18.09
CA TYR A 29 -9.65 0.35 -18.69
C TYR A 29 -8.99 -0.26 -19.95
N SER A 30 -8.75 -1.57 -19.94
CA SER A 30 -8.08 -2.31 -21.01
C SER A 30 -9.05 -2.80 -22.07
N SER A 31 -10.35 -2.81 -21.79
CA SER A 31 -11.37 -3.23 -22.76
C SER A 31 -11.23 -2.41 -24.03
N TYR A 32 -10.90 -3.10 -25.12
CA TYR A 32 -10.47 -2.56 -26.42
C TYR A 32 -11.53 -1.71 -27.16
N LYS A 33 -12.67 -1.39 -26.54
CA LYS A 33 -13.68 -0.54 -27.14
C LYS A 33 -13.17 0.89 -27.18
N LYS A 34 -12.48 1.19 -28.29
CA LYS A 34 -11.98 2.49 -28.80
C LYS A 34 -13.04 3.60 -28.92
N GLY A 35 -14.18 3.47 -28.25
CA GLY A 35 -15.28 4.44 -28.19
C GLY A 35 -15.72 4.80 -26.77
N ASN A 36 -15.15 4.21 -25.72
CA ASN A 36 -15.43 4.66 -24.36
C ASN A 36 -14.58 5.90 -24.03
N LEU A 37 -15.23 7.07 -24.04
CA LEU A 37 -14.60 8.36 -23.73
C LEU A 37 -13.96 8.37 -22.34
N ASN A 38 -14.60 7.74 -21.34
CA ASN A 38 -14.08 7.69 -19.97
C ASN A 38 -12.78 6.88 -19.88
N ALA A 39 -12.73 5.69 -20.50
CA ALA A 39 -11.52 4.88 -20.52
C ALA A 39 -10.36 5.59 -21.25
N THR A 40 -10.68 6.35 -22.31
CA THR A 40 -9.70 7.13 -23.06
C THR A 40 -9.11 8.26 -22.21
N GLU A 41 -9.95 8.99 -21.49
CA GLU A 41 -9.52 10.07 -20.61
C GLU A 41 -8.67 9.54 -19.44
N ILE A 42 -9.09 8.44 -18.80
CA ILE A 42 -8.30 7.78 -17.76
C ILE A 42 -6.91 7.40 -18.31
N ARG A 43 -6.83 6.82 -19.50
CA ARG A 43 -5.54 6.45 -20.14
C ARG A 43 -4.65 7.65 -20.39
N LYS A 44 -5.22 8.78 -20.78
CA LYS A 44 -4.48 10.02 -20.98
C LYS A 44 -3.88 10.49 -19.65
N GLN A 45 -4.68 10.55 -18.59
CA GLN A 45 -4.22 10.96 -17.25
C GLN A 45 -3.11 10.06 -16.71
N PHE A 46 -3.24 8.74 -16.86
CA PHE A 46 -2.19 7.79 -16.44
C PHE A 46 -0.87 8.00 -17.21
N LYS A 47 -0.95 8.26 -18.53
CA LYS A 47 0.24 8.55 -19.35
C LYS A 47 0.93 9.85 -18.92
N GLU A 48 0.15 10.90 -18.65
CA GLU A 48 0.67 12.19 -18.17
C GLU A 48 1.34 12.05 -16.80
N ALA A 49 0.69 11.36 -15.86
CA ALA A 49 1.25 11.09 -14.54
C ALA A 49 2.55 10.27 -14.62
N GLU A 50 2.60 9.25 -15.48
CA GLU A 50 3.79 8.41 -15.65
C GLU A 50 4.94 9.17 -16.34
N ALA A 51 4.65 10.04 -17.30
CA ALA A 51 5.63 10.93 -17.91
C ALA A 51 6.22 11.90 -16.87
N TYR A 52 5.37 12.49 -16.04
CA TYR A 52 5.80 13.34 -14.92
C TYR A 52 6.71 12.58 -13.95
N ARG A 53 6.30 11.37 -13.53
CA ARG A 53 7.08 10.51 -12.61
C ARG A 53 8.47 10.20 -13.17
N LYS A 54 8.57 9.86 -14.45
CA LYS A 54 9.86 9.55 -15.11
C LYS A 54 10.76 10.78 -15.22
N LEU A 55 10.19 11.95 -15.55
CA LEU A 55 10.94 13.20 -15.67
C LEU A 55 11.53 13.65 -14.32
N HIS A 56 10.80 13.40 -13.23
CA HIS A 56 11.15 13.83 -11.88
C HIS A 56 11.84 12.72 -11.05
N LEU A 57 12.23 11.61 -11.67
CA LEU A 57 12.86 10.48 -10.96
C LEU A 57 14.17 10.90 -10.25
N SER A 58 14.89 11.87 -10.80
CA SER A 58 16.13 12.43 -10.23
C SER A 58 15.90 13.65 -9.34
N SER A 59 14.69 14.24 -9.34
CA SER A 59 14.35 15.35 -8.44
C SER A 59 13.92 14.89 -7.05
N PHE A 60 13.84 13.58 -6.82
CA PHE A 60 14.04 12.97 -5.50
C PHE A 60 15.51 13.11 -5.07
N LYS A 61 16.07 14.32 -5.19
CA LYS A 61 17.24 14.73 -4.41
C LYS A 61 16.91 14.38 -2.97
N GLU A 62 17.85 13.73 -2.28
CA GLU A 62 17.82 13.34 -0.87
C GLU A 62 16.66 14.01 -0.14
N ASN A 63 15.53 13.28 -0.02
CA ASN A 63 14.40 13.76 0.76
C ASN A 63 15.00 14.30 2.04
N LYS A 64 14.82 15.60 2.34
CA LYS A 64 15.37 16.19 3.56
C LYS A 64 14.94 15.30 4.70
N GLN A 65 15.88 14.49 5.18
CA GLN A 65 15.55 13.43 6.08
C GLN A 65 15.10 14.14 7.35
N HIS A 66 13.86 13.87 7.78
CA HIS A 66 13.38 14.50 8.99
C HIS A 66 14.39 14.16 10.10
N PRO A 67 14.92 15.13 10.86
CA PRO A 67 16.05 14.87 11.76
C PRO A 67 15.73 13.81 12.83
N GLY A 68 14.44 13.61 13.14
CA GLY A 68 13.97 12.53 14.03
C GLY A 68 13.65 11.20 13.35
N ALA A 69 13.76 11.10 12.02
CA ALA A 69 13.39 9.90 11.28
C ALA A 69 14.58 8.96 11.09
N ILE A 70 14.33 7.68 11.35
CA ILE A 70 15.31 6.62 11.41
C ILE A 70 14.94 5.61 10.33
N TYR A 71 15.75 5.53 9.28
CA TYR A 71 15.50 4.65 8.13
C TYR A 71 16.42 3.43 8.12
N THR A 72 17.20 3.24 9.18
CA THR A 72 18.03 2.05 9.41
C THR A 72 17.31 1.08 10.32
N SER A 73 17.41 -0.21 10.02
CA SER A 73 16.95 -1.28 10.92
C SER A 73 17.50 -1.07 12.33
N ARG A 74 16.63 -1.20 13.34
CA ARG A 74 17.01 -1.16 14.76
C ARG A 74 16.55 -2.44 15.43
N LEU A 75 17.32 -2.88 16.42
CA LEU A 75 16.89 -3.95 17.31
C LEU A 75 15.60 -3.51 18.01
N LEU A 76 14.57 -4.34 17.95
CA LEU A 76 13.29 -4.11 18.64
C LEU A 76 13.40 -4.31 20.15
N ASN A 77 14.41 -5.04 20.61
CA ASN A 77 14.63 -5.41 22.01
C ASN A 77 14.46 -4.24 23.01
N PRO A 78 14.98 -3.02 22.77
CA PRO A 78 14.79 -1.91 23.70
C PRO A 78 13.33 -1.46 23.85
N PHE A 79 12.51 -1.64 22.81
CA PHE A 79 11.10 -1.24 22.80
C PHE A 79 10.16 -2.36 23.26
N THR A 80 10.64 -3.61 23.26
CA THR A 80 9.84 -4.79 23.62
C THR A 80 10.20 -5.37 24.99
N LYS A 81 11.30 -4.93 25.62
CA LYS A 81 11.79 -5.46 26.90
C LYS A 81 10.82 -5.29 28.06
N ASP A 82 10.13 -4.15 28.10
CA ASP A 82 9.19 -3.80 29.18
C ASP A 82 7.72 -4.08 28.79
N LEU A 83 7.48 -4.61 27.59
CA LEU A 83 6.13 -5.06 27.22
C LEU A 83 5.80 -6.32 28.05
N PRO A 84 4.58 -6.41 28.60
CA PRO A 84 4.16 -7.62 29.29
C PRO A 84 4.30 -8.81 28.36
N LYS A 85 4.96 -9.86 28.84
CA LYS A 85 4.97 -11.15 28.16
C LYS A 85 3.53 -11.67 28.17
N TYR A 86 2.91 -11.69 27.00
CA TYR A 86 1.66 -12.41 26.84
C TYR A 86 2.01 -13.90 26.85
N ASP A 87 1.92 -14.53 28.02
CA ASP A 87 2.07 -15.99 28.20
C ASP A 87 0.81 -16.77 27.73
N ASN A 88 -0.04 -16.12 26.94
CA ASN A 88 -1.23 -16.74 26.38
C ASN A 88 -1.01 -16.88 24.87
N ASP A 89 -1.15 -18.09 24.36
CA ASP A 89 -1.15 -18.48 22.93
C ASP A 89 -2.25 -17.79 22.10
N ASN A 90 -2.86 -16.74 22.65
CA ASN A 90 -3.94 -15.96 22.09
C ASN A 90 -3.49 -14.49 22.03
N SER A 91 -2.34 -14.24 21.37
CA SER A 91 -2.07 -12.89 20.89
C SER A 91 -3.11 -12.59 19.81
N ASP A 92 -3.92 -11.53 19.98
CA ASP A 92 -4.92 -11.11 18.99
C ASP A 92 -4.30 -10.76 17.61
N CYS A 93 -2.96 -10.79 17.45
CA CYS A 93 -2.32 -10.90 16.14
C CYS A 93 -2.17 -12.36 15.68
N LEU A 94 -3.27 -13.07 15.43
CA LEU A 94 -3.23 -14.36 14.72
C LEU A 94 -2.70 -14.24 13.28
N SER A 95 -2.60 -13.02 12.72
CA SER A 95 -2.08 -12.77 11.37
C SER A 95 -0.55 -12.66 11.30
N CYS A 96 0.14 -12.61 12.44
CA CYS A 96 1.60 -12.43 12.51
C CYS A 96 2.39 -13.76 12.52
N ALA A 97 1.71 -14.91 12.57
CA ALA A 97 2.38 -16.21 12.67
C ALA A 97 3.06 -16.57 11.34
N ILE A 98 4.39 -16.41 11.28
CA ILE A 98 5.21 -17.03 10.24
C ILE A 98 5.36 -18.50 10.64
N ILE A 99 4.57 -19.36 10.00
CA ILE A 99 4.76 -20.81 10.09
C ILE A 99 5.99 -21.14 9.24
N ALA A 100 7.05 -21.59 9.90
CA ALA A 100 8.21 -22.18 9.22
C ALA A 100 7.98 -23.70 9.15
N ASP A 101 8.08 -24.25 7.94
CA ASP A 101 8.16 -25.70 7.68
C ASP A 101 9.49 -26.30 8.19
#